data_AF-A0AAJ6MLY7-F1
#
_entry.id   AF-A0AAJ6MLY7-F1
#
_cell.length_a   1.000
_cell.length_b   1.000
_cell.length_c   1.000
_cell.angle_alpha   90.00
_cell.angle_beta   90.00
_cell.angle_gamma   90.00
#
_symmetry.space_group_name_H-M   'P 1'
#
loop_
_entity.id
_entity.type
_entity.pdbx_description
1 polymer ?
#
loop_
_entity_poly.entity_id
_entity_poly.type
_entity_poly.pdbx_seq_one_letter_code
_entity_poly.pdbx_strand_id
1 'polypeptide(L)'
;MRVLSRSNLERRIEELKQDSQIDEQNVLIAGIYVLREFCLAKKTNIFLIPEQLLQQDENWRTLFSRLVDYRIIHQAGSALTHKSQTGNFQAFAIDIGCYAHFRKMEARFNEIDVSKATAKDQMRSAPVLGLSDLQTLFKTVPENAEAVLKTIPEDD
;
A
#
# COMPACT_ATOMS: atom_id res chain seq x y z
N MET A 1 -23.16 1.93 -2.88
CA MET A 1 -21.79 1.91 -3.44
C MET A 1 -20.75 1.31 -2.46
N ARG A 2 -21.10 0.28 -1.65
CA ARG A 2 -20.20 -0.39 -0.68
C ARG A 2 -19.63 -1.72 -1.21
N VAL A 3 -20.41 -2.42 -2.03
CA VAL A 3 -20.10 -3.75 -2.60
C VAL A 3 -18.90 -3.72 -3.54
N LEU A 4 -18.70 -2.60 -4.26
CA LEU A 4 -17.71 -2.49 -5.33
C LEU A 4 -16.25 -2.59 -4.84
N SER A 5 -15.95 -2.14 -3.62
CA SER A 5 -14.55 -2.11 -3.16
C SER A 5 -14.00 -3.47 -2.73
N ARG A 6 -14.80 -4.23 -2.00
CA ARG A 6 -14.48 -5.60 -1.61
C ARG A 6 -14.38 -6.49 -2.84
N SER A 7 -15.36 -6.42 -3.74
CA SER A 7 -15.34 -7.20 -4.97
C SER A 7 -14.14 -6.85 -5.86
N ASN A 8 -13.68 -5.60 -5.83
CA ASN A 8 -12.48 -5.19 -6.56
C ASN A 8 -11.21 -5.79 -5.95
N LEU A 9 -11.02 -5.67 -4.62
CA LEU A 9 -9.84 -6.25 -3.97
C LEU A 9 -9.82 -7.78 -4.11
N GLU A 10 -10.95 -8.44 -3.88
CA GLU A 10 -11.09 -9.89 -4.07
C GLU A 10 -10.73 -10.27 -5.51
N ARG A 11 -11.28 -9.57 -6.51
CA ARG A 11 -10.95 -9.81 -7.91
C ARG A 11 -9.46 -9.62 -8.20
N ARG A 12 -8.81 -8.58 -7.66
CA ARG A 12 -7.35 -8.38 -7.85
C ARG A 12 -6.54 -9.49 -7.20
N ILE A 13 -6.94 -9.98 -6.03
CA ILE A 13 -6.30 -11.11 -5.36
C ILE A 13 -6.45 -12.38 -6.21
N GLU A 14 -7.64 -12.64 -6.77
CA GLU A 14 -7.84 -13.80 -7.65
C GLU A 14 -7.06 -13.68 -8.96
N GLU A 15 -7.02 -12.49 -9.59
CA GLU A 15 -6.20 -12.21 -10.79
C GLU A 15 -4.72 -12.48 -10.50
N LEU A 16 -4.22 -12.02 -9.36
CA LEU A 16 -2.86 -12.25 -8.90
C LEU A 16 -2.57 -13.74 -8.70
N LYS A 17 -3.46 -14.48 -8.04
CA LYS A 17 -3.30 -15.91 -7.78
C LYS A 17 -3.31 -16.76 -9.05
N GLN A 18 -4.02 -16.33 -10.08
CA GLN A 18 -4.03 -17.02 -11.37
C GLN A 18 -2.72 -16.83 -12.15
N ASP A 19 -2.05 -15.68 -11.97
CA ASP A 19 -0.88 -15.27 -12.76
C ASP A 19 0.48 -15.48 -12.06
N SER A 20 0.48 -15.89 -10.79
CA SER A 20 1.72 -16.05 -9.99
C SER A 20 1.88 -17.45 -9.41
N GLN A 21 3.13 -17.84 -9.13
CA GLN A 21 3.45 -19.10 -8.44
C GLN A 21 3.14 -19.01 -6.94
N ILE A 22 2.94 -20.14 -6.26
CA ILE A 22 2.51 -20.19 -4.84
C ILE A 22 3.42 -19.36 -3.92
N ASP A 23 4.74 -19.48 -4.07
CA ASP A 23 5.67 -18.71 -3.22
C ASP A 23 5.56 -17.20 -3.47
N GLU A 24 5.35 -16.81 -4.72
CA GLU A 24 5.12 -15.42 -5.11
C GLU A 24 3.77 -14.91 -4.60
N GLN A 25 2.71 -15.73 -4.67
CA GLN A 25 1.38 -15.40 -4.13
C GLN A 25 1.48 -15.06 -2.65
N ASN A 26 2.19 -15.86 -1.86
CA ASN A 26 2.34 -15.65 -0.43
C ASN A 26 3.00 -14.29 -0.12
N VAL A 27 4.08 -13.96 -0.84
CA VAL A 27 4.79 -12.69 -0.68
C VAL A 27 3.94 -11.51 -1.11
N LEU A 28 3.19 -11.64 -2.21
CA LEU A 28 2.31 -10.61 -2.72
C LEU A 28 1.13 -10.34 -1.76
N ILE A 29 0.47 -11.38 -1.28
CA ILE A 29 -0.63 -11.28 -0.29
C ILE A 29 -0.13 -10.65 1.01
N ALA A 30 1.06 -11.06 1.48
CA ALA A 30 1.71 -10.44 2.64
C ALA A 30 1.99 -8.94 2.39
N GLY A 31 2.45 -8.58 1.19
CA GLY A 31 2.65 -7.19 0.77
C GLY A 31 1.36 -6.37 0.81
N ILE A 32 0.26 -6.89 0.25
CA ILE A 32 -1.05 -6.23 0.29
C ILE A 32 -1.46 -5.96 1.75
N TYR A 33 -1.33 -6.96 2.62
CA TYR A 33 -1.63 -6.84 4.05
C TYR A 33 -0.80 -5.75 4.71
N VAL A 34 0.54 -5.79 4.56
CA VAL A 34 1.46 -4.82 5.16
C VAL A 34 1.15 -3.39 4.75
N LEU A 35 0.90 -3.16 3.46
CA LEU A 35 0.58 -1.82 2.95
C LEU A 35 -0.76 -1.32 3.48
N ARG A 36 -1.77 -2.20 3.57
CA ARG A 36 -3.07 -1.88 4.17
C ARG A 36 -2.91 -1.46 5.63
N GLU A 37 -2.24 -2.29 6.44
CA GLU A 37 -2.04 -2.02 7.87
C GLU A 37 -1.24 -0.73 8.10
N PHE A 38 -0.19 -0.51 7.32
CA PHE A 38 0.60 0.72 7.40
C PHE A 38 -0.26 1.96 7.10
N CYS A 39 -0.99 1.95 5.98
CA CYS A 39 -1.85 3.07 5.57
C CYS A 39 -3.00 3.31 6.56
N LEU A 40 -3.56 2.26 7.14
CA LEU A 40 -4.56 2.34 8.20
C LEU A 40 -3.99 2.99 9.47
N ALA A 41 -2.84 2.50 9.94
CA ALA A 41 -2.19 3.01 11.14
C ALA A 41 -1.77 4.48 10.99
N LYS A 42 -1.26 4.85 9.80
CA LYS A 42 -0.87 6.23 9.48
C LYS A 42 -2.03 7.10 9.01
N LYS A 43 -3.20 6.51 8.80
CA LYS A 43 -4.44 7.16 8.36
C LYS A 43 -4.25 8.00 7.09
N THR A 44 -3.56 7.46 6.10
CA THR A 44 -3.35 8.12 4.80
C THR A 44 -3.23 7.10 3.68
N ASN A 45 -3.54 7.50 2.45
CA ASN A 45 -3.44 6.66 1.27
C ASN A 45 -2.05 6.67 0.62
N ILE A 46 -1.18 7.60 1.03
CA ILE A 46 0.17 7.73 0.46
C ILE A 46 1.22 7.26 1.46
N PHE A 47 2.21 6.56 0.95
CA PHE A 47 3.43 6.25 1.67
C PHE A 47 4.65 6.48 0.77
N LEU A 48 5.79 6.72 1.41
CA LEU A 48 7.07 6.93 0.74
C LEU A 48 8.00 5.73 0.95
N ILE A 49 8.65 5.28 -0.12
CA ILE A 49 9.73 4.29 -0.06
C ILE A 49 11.05 4.96 -0.42
N PRO A 50 12.12 4.78 0.36
CA PRO A 50 13.45 5.25 -0.03
C PRO A 50 13.85 4.68 -1.40
N GLU A 51 14.27 5.52 -2.34
CA GLU A 51 14.69 5.06 -3.67
C GLU A 51 15.83 4.06 -3.61
N GLN A 52 16.78 4.30 -2.70
CA GLN A 52 17.90 3.41 -2.47
C GLN A 52 17.46 1.98 -2.11
N LEU A 53 16.37 1.82 -1.36
CA LEU A 53 15.84 0.50 -1.02
C LEU A 53 15.40 -0.27 -2.28
N LEU A 54 14.67 0.40 -3.17
CA LEU A 54 14.19 -0.20 -4.43
C LEU A 54 15.33 -0.43 -5.44
N GLN A 55 16.44 0.29 -5.31
CA GLN A 55 17.61 0.12 -6.18
C GLN A 55 18.49 -1.04 -5.71
N GLN A 56 18.67 -1.20 -4.40
CA GLN A 56 19.62 -2.15 -3.81
C GLN A 56 19.03 -3.52 -3.51
N ASP A 57 17.71 -3.60 -3.27
CA ASP A 57 17.06 -4.86 -2.93
C ASP A 57 16.05 -5.25 -4.03
N GLU A 58 16.44 -6.27 -4.80
CA GLU A 58 15.63 -6.80 -5.89
C GLU A 58 14.30 -7.41 -5.42
N ASN A 59 14.25 -7.97 -4.21
CA ASN A 59 13.01 -8.57 -3.70
C ASN A 59 11.98 -7.48 -3.43
N TRP A 60 12.39 -6.39 -2.78
CA TRP A 60 11.49 -5.26 -2.54
C TRP A 60 11.07 -4.60 -3.85
N ARG A 61 12.02 -4.34 -4.76
CA ARG A 61 11.70 -3.80 -6.08
C ARG A 61 10.64 -4.63 -6.80
N THR A 62 10.86 -5.95 -6.86
CA THR A 62 9.97 -6.88 -7.54
C THR A 62 8.58 -6.88 -6.89
N LEU A 63 8.51 -6.92 -5.56
CA LEU A 63 7.24 -6.84 -4.83
C LEU A 63 6.47 -5.56 -5.20
N PHE A 64 7.08 -4.39 -5.05
CA PHE A 64 6.40 -3.12 -5.34
C PHE A 64 5.99 -3.01 -6.81
N SER A 65 6.84 -3.44 -7.75
CA SER A 65 6.50 -3.48 -9.18
C SER A 65 5.28 -4.36 -9.45
N ARG A 66 5.24 -5.58 -8.89
CA ARG A 66 4.11 -6.50 -9.09
C ARG A 66 2.82 -5.97 -8.47
N LEU A 67 2.89 -5.33 -7.30
CA LEU A 67 1.72 -4.69 -6.69
C LEU A 67 1.21 -3.50 -7.53
N VAL A 68 2.08 -2.80 -8.26
CA VAL A 68 1.67 -1.78 -9.25
C VAL A 68 1.00 -2.43 -10.45
N ASP A 69 1.56 -3.52 -10.99
CA ASP A 69 1.01 -4.23 -12.15
C ASP A 69 -0.41 -4.74 -11.90
N TYR A 70 -0.65 -5.31 -10.71
CA TYR A 70 -1.98 -5.75 -10.27
C TYR A 70 -2.89 -4.62 -9.79
N ARG A 71 -2.43 -3.36 -9.85
CA ARG A 71 -3.18 -2.16 -9.44
C ARG A 71 -3.65 -2.22 -7.99
N ILE A 72 -2.87 -2.87 -7.13
CA ILE A 72 -3.04 -2.78 -5.67
C ILE A 72 -2.62 -1.39 -5.20
N ILE A 73 -1.53 -0.89 -5.80
CA ILE A 73 -0.98 0.44 -5.57
C ILE A 73 -0.71 1.15 -6.89
N HIS A 74 -0.51 2.47 -6.82
CA HIS A 74 -0.17 3.32 -7.94
C HIS A 74 1.06 4.15 -7.62
N GLN A 75 1.98 4.31 -8.58
CA GLN A 75 3.07 5.26 -8.46
C GLN A 75 2.50 6.68 -8.48
N ALA A 76 2.68 7.42 -7.39
CA ALA A 76 2.15 8.76 -7.18
C ALA A 76 3.21 9.86 -7.37
N GLY A 77 4.49 9.52 -7.25
CA GLY A 77 5.60 10.43 -7.49
C GLY A 77 6.96 9.76 -7.36
N SER A 78 7.99 10.40 -7.92
CA SER A 78 9.38 9.94 -7.86
C SER A 78 10.32 11.10 -7.55
N ALA A 79 11.55 10.80 -7.14
CA ALA A 79 12.58 11.76 -6.76
C ALA A 79 12.08 12.83 -5.77
N LEU A 80 11.22 12.43 -4.84
CA LEU A 80 10.71 13.32 -3.81
C LEU A 80 11.72 13.42 -2.66
N THR A 81 11.91 14.62 -2.13
CA THR A 81 12.64 14.81 -0.87
C THR A 81 11.63 14.98 0.27
N HIS A 82 11.76 14.16 1.32
CA HIS A 82 10.89 14.25 2.50
C HIS A 82 11.23 15.51 3.34
N LYS A 83 10.23 16.12 3.99
CA LYS A 83 10.43 17.37 4.76
C LYS A 83 11.33 17.19 5.99
N SER A 84 11.40 15.97 6.53
CA SER A 84 12.11 15.69 7.79
C SER A 84 13.10 14.53 7.70
N GLN A 85 13.29 13.93 6.52
CA GLN A 85 14.20 12.80 6.33
C GLN A 85 15.04 13.02 5.08
N THR A 86 16.32 12.66 5.15
CA THR A 86 17.27 12.83 4.06
C THR A 86 17.13 11.71 3.03
N GLY A 87 17.41 12.04 1.77
CA GLY A 87 17.37 11.08 0.65
C GLY A 87 16.22 11.35 -0.32
N ASN A 88 16.18 10.53 -1.37
CA ASN A 88 15.13 10.55 -2.38
C ASN A 88 14.15 9.42 -2.14
N PHE A 89 12.88 9.69 -2.41
CA PHE A 89 11.77 8.80 -2.14
C PHE A 89 10.86 8.67 -3.36
N GLN A 90 10.34 7.47 -3.56
CA GLN A 90 9.18 7.21 -4.42
C GLN A 90 7.92 7.24 -3.56
N ALA A 91 6.88 7.92 -4.06
CA ALA A 91 5.57 7.92 -3.44
C ALA A 91 4.66 6.92 -4.13
N PHE A 92 3.98 6.10 -3.34
CA PHE A 92 2.95 5.19 -3.79
C PHE A 92 1.63 5.53 -3.12
N ALA A 93 0.54 5.36 -3.86
CA ALA A 93 -0.83 5.43 -3.37
C ALA A 93 -1.44 4.04 -3.33
N ILE A 94 -2.07 3.65 -2.23
CA ILE A 94 -2.97 2.50 -2.25
C ILE A 94 -4.22 2.82 -3.08
N ASP A 95 -4.76 1.83 -3.81
CA ASP A 95 -6.04 2.01 -4.49
C ASP A 95 -7.17 2.05 -3.46
N ILE A 96 -7.63 3.26 -3.09
CA ILE A 96 -8.75 3.48 -2.16
C ILE A 96 -10.04 2.83 -2.66
N GLY A 97 -10.17 2.61 -3.97
CA GLY A 97 -11.25 1.85 -4.58
C GLY A 97 -11.34 0.42 -4.05
N CYS A 98 -10.24 -0.16 -3.55
CA CYS A 98 -10.18 -1.45 -2.87
C CYS A 98 -10.51 -1.38 -1.35
N TYR A 99 -10.66 -0.18 -0.80
CA TYR A 99 -10.78 0.05 0.65
C TYR A 99 -11.94 1.00 1.01
N ALA A 100 -13.19 0.73 0.58
CA ALA A 100 -14.31 1.66 0.86
C ALA A 100 -14.64 1.87 2.34
N HIS A 101 -14.12 1.03 3.25
CA HIS A 101 -14.19 1.29 4.70
C HIS A 101 -13.37 2.51 5.12
N PHE A 102 -12.30 2.86 4.38
CA PHE A 102 -11.47 4.03 4.68
C PHE A 102 -12.26 5.34 4.57
N ARG A 103 -13.29 5.36 3.71
CA ARG A 103 -14.23 6.48 3.57
C ARG A 103 -15.20 6.61 4.75
N LYS A 104 -15.43 5.56 5.53
CA LYS A 104 -16.24 5.63 6.77
C LYS A 104 -15.44 6.18 7.95
N MET A 105 -14.11 6.19 7.89
CA MET A 105 -13.27 6.98 8.80
C MET A 105 -13.32 8.49 8.47
N GLU A 106 -14.49 8.97 8.00
CA GLU A 106 -14.76 10.37 7.68
C GLU A 106 -14.30 11.23 8.87
N ALA A 107 -13.39 12.18 8.59
CA ALA A 107 -12.63 13.03 9.53
C ALA A 107 -11.33 12.49 10.15
N ARG A 108 -10.93 11.22 9.95
CA ARG A 108 -9.65 10.68 10.47
C ARG A 108 -8.65 10.26 9.41
N PHE A 109 -9.08 9.95 8.19
CA PHE A 109 -8.20 9.53 7.10
C PHE A 109 -7.84 10.72 6.19
N ASN A 110 -6.55 11.00 6.04
CA ASN A 110 -6.04 12.07 5.18
C ASN A 110 -5.76 11.51 3.77
N GLU A 111 -6.77 11.63 2.90
CA GLU A 111 -6.65 11.29 1.49
C GLU A 111 -5.95 12.42 0.71
N ILE A 112 -4.77 12.11 0.19
CA ILE A 112 -4.05 12.96 -0.76
C ILE A 112 -4.55 12.61 -2.17
N ASP A 113 -5.28 13.55 -2.76
CA ASP A 113 -5.69 13.50 -4.16
C ASP A 113 -4.52 13.90 -5.05
N VAL A 114 -3.91 12.90 -5.69
CA VAL A 114 -2.73 13.05 -6.55
C VAL A 114 -2.97 13.89 -7.81
N SER A 115 -4.23 14.17 -8.17
CA SER A 115 -4.57 15.03 -9.30
C SER A 115 -4.45 16.53 -8.99
N LYS A 116 -4.39 16.90 -7.69
CA LYS A 116 -4.29 18.30 -7.27
C LYS A 116 -2.87 18.83 -7.40
N ALA A 117 -2.73 20.09 -7.77
CA ALA A 117 -1.43 20.78 -7.86
C ALA A 117 -0.65 20.78 -6.53
N THR A 118 -1.35 20.73 -5.38
CA THR A 118 -0.75 20.69 -4.05
C THR A 118 -0.28 19.31 -3.62
N ALA A 119 -0.62 18.24 -4.36
CA ALA A 119 -0.35 16.86 -3.98
C ALA A 119 1.14 16.62 -3.77
N LYS A 120 1.99 17.16 -4.66
CA LYS A 120 3.45 17.00 -4.55
C LYS A 120 3.98 17.51 -3.21
N ASP A 121 3.51 18.67 -2.72
CA ASP A 121 3.96 19.19 -1.43
C ASP A 121 3.43 18.38 -0.24
N GLN A 122 2.17 17.93 -0.33
CA GLN A 122 1.57 17.06 0.69
C GLN A 122 2.33 15.74 0.81
N MET A 123 2.66 15.10 -0.32
CA MET A 123 3.42 13.84 -0.36
C MET A 123 4.81 13.96 0.26
N ARG A 124 5.45 15.13 0.25
CA ARG A 124 6.76 15.34 0.91
C ARG A 124 6.68 15.20 2.44
N SER A 125 5.48 15.13 3.01
CA SER A 125 5.22 14.92 4.43
C SER A 125 4.56 13.57 4.70
N ALA A 126 4.38 12.74 3.66
CA ALA A 126 3.76 11.43 3.79
C ALA A 126 4.68 10.49 4.57
N PRO A 127 4.10 9.53 5.32
CA PRO A 127 4.86 8.60 6.14
C PRO A 127 5.82 7.78 5.26
N VAL A 128 7.05 7.64 5.74
CA VAL A 128 8.07 6.80 5.12
C VAL A 128 7.90 5.36 5.63
N LEU A 129 7.82 4.41 4.70
CA LEU A 129 7.84 2.98 4.94
C LEU A 129 9.26 2.48 4.59
N GLY A 130 10.14 2.45 5.60
CA GLY A 130 11.54 2.07 5.43
C GLY A 130 11.76 0.56 5.51
N LEU A 131 13.01 0.12 5.30
CA LEU A 131 13.39 -1.29 5.41
C LEU A 131 13.04 -1.88 6.79
N SER A 132 13.32 -1.15 7.86
CA SER A 132 13.06 -1.60 9.24
C SER A 132 11.57 -1.74 9.52
N ASP A 133 10.75 -0.84 8.99
CA ASP A 133 9.28 -0.91 9.08
C ASP A 133 8.77 -2.13 8.31
N LEU A 134 9.22 -2.33 7.06
CA LEU A 134 8.88 -3.49 6.24
C LEU A 134 9.22 -4.80 6.96
N GLN A 135 10.47 -4.95 7.43
CA GLN A 135 10.90 -6.15 8.15
C GLN A 135 10.09 -6.39 9.42
N THR A 136 9.62 -5.34 10.09
CA THR A 136 8.80 -5.45 11.30
C THR A 136 7.38 -5.86 10.96
N LEU A 137 6.76 -5.19 9.98
CA LEU A 137 5.38 -5.46 9.57
C LEU A 137 5.23 -6.81 8.88
N PHE A 138 6.23 -7.28 8.13
CA PHE A 138 6.19 -8.62 7.54
C PHE A 138 6.18 -9.73 8.60
N LYS A 139 6.73 -9.50 9.80
CA LYS A 139 6.65 -10.45 10.93
C LYS A 139 5.27 -10.48 11.58
N THR A 140 4.44 -9.47 11.37
CA THR A 140 3.08 -9.41 11.90
C THR A 140 2.03 -9.96 10.94
N VAL A 141 2.45 -10.40 9.75
CA VAL A 141 1.53 -10.98 8.75
C VAL A 141 0.99 -12.30 9.31
N PRO A 142 -0.34 -12.45 9.44
CA PRO A 142 -0.92 -13.70 9.90
C PRO A 142 -0.86 -14.77 8.80
N GLU A 143 -0.82 -16.04 9.19
CA GLU A 143 -0.80 -17.16 8.23
C GLU A 143 -1.99 -17.14 7.25
N ASN A 144 -3.14 -16.62 7.70
CA ASN A 144 -4.37 -16.49 6.91
C ASN A 144 -4.59 -15.07 6.36
N ALA A 145 -3.52 -14.34 6.02
CA ALA A 145 -3.60 -12.94 5.55
C ALA A 145 -4.63 -12.70 4.44
N GLU A 146 -4.79 -13.62 3.49
CA GLU A 146 -5.83 -13.53 2.45
C GLU A 146 -7.25 -13.46 3.05
N ALA A 147 -7.55 -14.32 4.04
CA ALA A 147 -8.85 -14.32 4.70
C ALA A 147 -9.08 -13.00 5.45
N VAL A 148 -8.05 -12.50 6.14
CA VAL A 148 -8.09 -11.22 6.87
C VAL A 148 -8.23 -10.02 5.93
N LEU A 149 -7.70 -10.11 4.71
CA LEU A 149 -7.90 -9.12 3.65
C LEU A 149 -9.34 -9.11 3.13
N LYS A 150 -10.00 -10.27 3.11
CA LYS A 150 -11.38 -10.45 2.66
C LYS A 150 -12.42 -10.11 3.74
N THR A 151 -12.04 -10.12 5.02
CA THR A 151 -12.91 -9.68 6.12
C THR A 151 -12.99 -8.16 6.21
N ILE A 152 -14.21 -7.64 6.37
CA ILE A 152 -14.43 -6.25 6.79
C ILE A 152 -14.34 -6.26 8.32
N PRO A 153 -13.59 -5.35 8.98
CA PRO A 153 -13.81 -5.11 10.39
C PRO A 153 -15.26 -4.66 10.55
N GLU A 154 -16.11 -5.49 11.16
CA GLU A 154 -17.39 -5.02 11.67
C GLU A 154 -17.04 -4.04 12.80
N ASP A 155 -17.41 -2.77 12.64
CA ASP A 155 -17.25 -1.79 13.70
C ASP A 155 -18.26 -2.15 14.80
N ASP A 156 -17.78 -2.54 15.99
CA ASP A 156 -18.49 -2.35 17.26
C ASP A 156 -18.52 -0.85 17.62
#